data_AF-G2GNH1-F1
#
_entry.id   AF-G2GNH1-F1
#
_cell.length_a   1.000
_cell.length_b   1.000
_cell.length_c   1.000
_cell.angle_alpha   90.00
_cell.angle_beta   90.00
_cell.angle_gamma   90.00
#
_symmetry.space_group_name_H-M   'P 1'
#
loop_
_entity.id
_entity.type
_entity.pdbx_description
1 polymer ?
#
loop_
_entity_poly.entity_id
_entity_poly.type
_entity_poly.pdbx_seq_one_letter_code
_entity_poly.pdbx_strand_id
1 'polypeptide(L)'
;MFELRNAGNIVPPYGSPGASGEAATIEYALEVLGVQDIVVCGHSHCGAMAALKSGDDLSRLPGVDAWLQLARPELAPALSAADDDPSLPGVAQGNIVNQLAVLGSYPVVRQRAEAGRLRLHGWYYEVHTGQVHELEDDGRFRVHAG
;
A
#
# COMPACT_ATOMS: atom_id res chain seq x y z
N MET A 1 -16.91 0.84 -7.41
CA MET A 1 -15.51 0.71 -7.00
C MET A 1 -14.67 0.54 -8.26
N PHE A 2 -13.56 1.26 -8.39
CA PHE A 2 -12.58 1.11 -9.48
C PHE A 2 -11.32 0.52 -8.85
N GLU A 3 -10.86 -0.62 -9.35
CA GLU A 3 -9.92 -1.47 -8.61
C GLU A 3 -8.58 -1.63 -9.33
N LEU A 4 -7.50 -1.58 -8.55
CA LEU A 4 -6.14 -1.93 -8.94
C LEU A 4 -5.65 -2.99 -7.95
N ARG A 5 -5.12 -4.10 -8.47
CA ARG A 5 -4.62 -5.22 -7.67
C ARG A 5 -3.26 -5.66 -8.18
N ASN A 6 -2.28 -5.71 -7.28
CA ASN A 6 -0.95 -6.24 -7.55
C ASN A 6 -0.39 -6.92 -6.28
N ALA A 7 0.77 -7.57 -6.40
CA ALA A 7 1.41 -8.24 -5.28
C ALA A 7 1.85 -7.22 -4.23
N GLY A 8 1.27 -7.32 -3.02
CA GLY A 8 1.62 -6.44 -1.90
C GLY A 8 1.03 -5.03 -1.98
N ASN A 9 0.02 -4.80 -2.83
CA ASN A 9 -0.69 -3.52 -2.95
C ASN A 9 0.25 -2.30 -3.08
N ILE A 10 1.36 -2.49 -3.80
CA ILE A 10 2.45 -1.51 -3.95
C ILE A 10 2.10 -0.49 -5.05
N VAL A 11 2.46 0.76 -4.82
CA VAL A 11 2.43 1.83 -5.82
C VAL A 11 3.88 2.21 -6.12
N PRO A 12 4.30 2.30 -7.40
CA PRO A 12 5.64 2.74 -7.71
C PRO A 12 5.81 4.24 -7.38
N PRO A 13 7.03 4.68 -6.99
CA PRO A 13 7.33 6.10 -6.84
C PRO A 13 6.97 6.91 -8.09
N TYR A 14 6.47 8.13 -7.89
CA TYR A 14 6.17 9.02 -9.01
C TYR A 14 7.43 9.27 -9.87
N GLY A 15 7.27 9.28 -11.19
CA GLY A 15 8.37 9.47 -12.14
C GLY A 15 9.27 8.24 -12.33
N SER A 16 8.88 7.07 -11.80
CA SER A 16 9.54 5.80 -12.14
C SER A 16 9.63 5.63 -13.66
N PRO A 17 10.78 5.21 -14.23
CA PRO A 17 10.94 5.08 -15.67
C PRO A 17 9.98 4.05 -16.28
N GLY A 18 9.44 4.37 -17.46
CA GLY A 18 8.55 3.49 -18.21
C GLY A 18 7.07 3.63 -17.84
N ALA A 19 6.22 2.96 -18.59
CA ALA A 19 4.79 2.92 -18.29
C ALA A 19 4.51 1.93 -17.14
N SER A 20 3.74 2.37 -16.15
CA SER A 20 3.23 1.51 -15.06
C SER A 20 1.70 1.49 -15.12
N GLY A 21 1.13 0.30 -14.95
CA GLY A 21 -0.32 0.14 -14.85
C GLY A 21 -0.88 0.89 -13.64
N GLU A 22 -0.18 0.86 -12.51
CA GLU A 22 -0.55 1.55 -11.28
C GLU A 22 -0.64 3.07 -11.49
N ALA A 23 0.41 3.68 -12.05
CA ALA A 23 0.44 5.12 -12.28
C ALA A 23 -0.65 5.56 -13.27
N ALA A 24 -0.86 4.80 -14.36
CA ALA A 24 -1.91 5.07 -15.32
C ALA A 24 -3.32 4.93 -14.72
N THR A 25 -3.54 3.92 -13.86
CA THR A 25 -4.81 3.72 -13.16
C THR A 25 -5.11 4.84 -12.17
N ILE A 26 -4.11 5.30 -11.42
CA ILE A 26 -4.26 6.43 -10.49
C ILE A 26 -4.61 7.72 -11.25
N GLU A 27 -3.89 8.00 -12.35
CA GLU A 27 -4.16 9.18 -13.19
C GLU A 27 -5.57 9.13 -13.77
N TYR A 28 -5.99 7.99 -14.35
CA TYR A 28 -7.32 7.84 -14.92
C TYR A 28 -8.44 7.98 -13.88
N ALA A 29 -8.25 7.37 -12.69
CA ALA A 29 -9.22 7.47 -11.60
C ALA A 29 -9.45 8.93 -11.19
N LEU A 30 -8.38 9.73 -11.11
CA LEU A 30 -8.47 11.11 -10.70
C LEU A 30 -8.94 12.01 -11.85
N GLU A 31 -8.22 12.03 -12.96
CA GLU A 31 -8.44 13.00 -14.04
C GLU A 31 -9.67 12.70 -14.89
N VAL A 32 -10.02 11.43 -15.09
CA VAL A 32 -11.17 11.05 -15.93
C VAL A 32 -12.41 10.72 -15.08
N LEU A 33 -12.25 9.89 -14.04
CA LEU A 33 -13.40 9.45 -13.23
C LEU A 33 -13.76 10.42 -12.11
N GLY A 34 -12.86 11.34 -11.74
CA GLY A 34 -13.13 12.33 -10.71
C GLY A 34 -13.31 11.72 -9.31
N VAL A 35 -12.64 10.60 -9.01
CA VAL A 35 -12.77 9.97 -7.68
C VAL A 35 -12.31 10.92 -6.57
N GLN A 36 -13.00 10.86 -5.43
CA GLN A 36 -12.74 11.70 -4.26
C GLN A 36 -12.11 10.93 -3.10
N ASP A 37 -12.02 9.61 -3.22
CA ASP A 37 -11.49 8.70 -2.20
C ASP A 37 -10.58 7.68 -2.88
N ILE A 38 -9.37 7.50 -2.33
CA ILE A 38 -8.48 6.39 -2.67
C ILE A 38 -8.22 5.61 -1.40
N VAL A 39 -8.37 4.29 -1.48
CA VAL A 39 -8.07 3.36 -0.39
C VAL A 39 -6.85 2.52 -0.79
N VAL A 40 -5.80 2.56 0.03
CA VAL A 40 -4.74 1.55 0.01
C VAL A 40 -5.16 0.45 0.97
N CYS A 41 -5.55 -0.71 0.43
CA CYS A 41 -6.00 -1.85 1.21
C CYS A 41 -4.92 -2.95 1.24
N GLY A 42 -4.26 -3.10 2.39
CA GLY A 42 -3.44 -4.27 2.70
C GLY A 42 -4.23 -5.29 3.50
N HIS A 43 -3.66 -6.47 3.74
CA HIS A 43 -4.38 -7.55 4.41
C HIS A 43 -3.46 -8.47 5.21
N SER A 44 -4.05 -9.19 6.17
CA SER A 44 -3.35 -10.22 6.94
C SER A 44 -2.85 -11.34 6.03
N HIS A 45 -1.75 -11.99 6.41
CA HIS A 45 -1.15 -13.11 5.68
C HIS A 45 -0.75 -12.76 4.23
N CYS A 46 -0.38 -11.50 3.98
CA CYS A 46 0.06 -11.09 2.65
C CYS A 46 1.39 -11.77 2.27
N GLY A 47 1.35 -12.68 1.30
CA GLY A 47 2.53 -13.44 0.87
C GLY A 47 3.69 -12.57 0.36
N ALA A 48 3.39 -11.43 -0.25
CA ALA A 48 4.41 -10.46 -0.68
C ALA A 48 5.14 -9.82 0.52
N MET A 49 4.38 -9.44 1.56
CA MET A 49 4.96 -8.88 2.79
C MET A 49 5.68 -9.96 3.61
N ALA A 50 5.18 -11.20 3.58
CA ALA A 50 5.84 -12.36 4.19
C ALA A 50 7.21 -12.61 3.55
N ALA A 51 7.29 -12.67 2.22
CA ALA A 51 8.55 -12.86 1.51
C ALA A 51 9.59 -11.77 1.83
N LEU A 52 9.15 -10.50 1.97
CA LEU A 52 10.03 -9.41 2.41
C LEU A 52 10.52 -9.59 3.85
N LYS A 53 9.64 -10.05 4.76
CA LYS A 53 9.93 -10.25 6.18
C LYS A 53 10.89 -11.42 6.41
N SER A 54 10.63 -12.56 5.78
CA SER A 54 11.45 -13.77 5.89
C SER A 54 12.76 -13.68 5.12
N GLY A 55 12.85 -12.77 4.15
CA GLY A 55 14.00 -12.67 3.26
C GLY A 55 14.10 -13.88 2.32
N ASP A 56 12.95 -14.31 1.79
CA ASP A 56 12.87 -15.46 0.88
C ASP A 56 13.80 -15.29 -0.34
N ASP A 57 14.33 -16.42 -0.83
CA ASP A 57 15.07 -16.43 -2.10
C ASP A 57 14.11 -16.27 -3.29
N LEU A 58 14.07 -15.04 -3.82
CA LEU A 58 13.26 -14.67 -4.99
C LEU A 58 14.04 -14.74 -6.31
N SER A 59 15.22 -15.37 -6.35
CA SER A 59 16.07 -15.45 -7.56
C SER A 59 15.37 -16.05 -8.78
N ARG A 60 14.37 -16.93 -8.57
CA ARG A 60 13.53 -17.52 -9.62
C ARG A 60 12.35 -16.64 -10.05
N LEU A 61 12.12 -15.52 -9.36
CA LEU A 61 11.02 -14.58 -9.57
C LEU A 61 11.55 -13.15 -9.74
N PRO A 62 12.43 -12.87 -10.71
CA PRO A 62 13.14 -11.59 -10.80
C PRO A 62 12.22 -10.37 -10.94
N GLY A 63 11.05 -10.53 -11.57
CA GLY A 63 10.04 -9.47 -11.64
C GLY A 63 9.38 -9.18 -10.29
N VAL A 64 9.13 -10.21 -9.47
CA VAL A 64 8.58 -10.05 -8.12
C VAL A 64 9.63 -9.45 -7.19
N ASP A 65 10.88 -9.92 -7.25
CA ASP A 65 11.96 -9.34 -6.45
C ASP A 65 12.09 -7.84 -6.72
N ALA A 66 12.27 -7.45 -8.00
CA ALA A 66 12.37 -6.05 -8.39
C ALA A 66 11.15 -5.22 -7.95
N TRP A 67 9.94 -5.80 -8.02
CA TRP A 67 8.71 -5.17 -7.57
C TRP A 67 8.69 -4.92 -6.06
N LEU A 68 9.04 -5.92 -5.25
CA LEU A 68 9.02 -5.81 -3.79
C LEU A 68 10.11 -4.87 -3.26
N GLN A 69 11.22 -4.68 -4.00
CA GLN A 69 12.24 -3.69 -3.66
C GLN A 69 11.70 -2.25 -3.64
N LEU A 70 10.59 -1.96 -4.35
CA LEU A 70 9.97 -0.62 -4.32
C LEU A 70 9.44 -0.25 -2.93
N ALA A 71 9.00 -1.23 -2.13
CA ALA A 71 8.47 -1.00 -0.79
C ALA A 71 9.53 -1.17 0.32
N ARG A 72 10.63 -1.87 0.05
CA ARG A 72 11.58 -2.34 1.07
C ARG A 72 12.28 -1.24 1.88
N PRO A 73 12.77 -0.12 1.30
CA PRO A 73 13.55 0.87 2.04
C PRO A 73 12.79 1.46 3.23
N GLU A 74 11.53 1.84 3.03
CA GLU A 74 10.68 2.44 4.05
C GLU A 74 10.16 1.42 5.08
N LEU A 75 10.19 0.13 4.74
CA LEU A 75 9.78 -0.96 5.63
C LEU A 75 10.92 -1.51 6.50
N ALA A 76 12.17 -1.08 6.30
CA ALA A 76 13.32 -1.63 6.98
C ALA A 76 13.17 -1.77 8.53
N PRO A 77 12.56 -0.79 9.25
CA PRO A 77 12.30 -0.95 10.68
C PRO A 77 11.32 -2.10 11.00
N ALA A 78 10.20 -2.20 10.28
CA ALA A 78 9.19 -3.25 10.48
C ALA A 78 9.70 -4.64 10.09
N LEU A 79 10.51 -4.72 9.03
CA LEU A 79 11.17 -5.95 8.61
C LEU A 79 12.17 -6.45 9.67
N SER A 80 12.83 -5.54 10.39
CA SER A 80 13.83 -5.87 11.41
C SER A 80 13.25 -6.15 12.81
N ALA A 81 11.99 -5.81 13.06
CA ALA A 81 11.35 -6.04 14.36
C ALA A 81 11.25 -7.55 14.68
N ALA A 82 11.49 -7.94 15.93
CA ALA A 82 11.25 -9.32 16.37
C ALA A 82 9.74 -9.52 16.58
N ASP A 83 9.08 -10.02 15.54
CA ASP A 83 7.65 -10.35 15.55
C ASP A 83 7.45 -11.62 14.70
N ASP A 84 6.94 -12.67 15.36
CA ASP A 84 6.70 -13.99 14.78
C ASP A 84 5.21 -14.20 14.44
N ASP A 85 4.37 -13.15 14.50
CA ASP A 85 2.96 -13.24 14.12
C ASP A 85 2.82 -13.53 12.60
N PRO A 86 2.26 -14.69 12.20
CA PRO A 86 2.09 -15.05 10.79
C PRO A 86 1.11 -14.15 10.03
N SER A 87 0.26 -13.40 10.74
CA SER A 87 -0.63 -12.41 10.14
C SER A 87 0.11 -11.16 9.66
N LEU A 88 1.34 -10.93 10.16
CA LEU A 88 2.26 -9.86 9.80
C LEU A 88 1.64 -8.45 9.84
N PRO A 89 0.89 -8.09 10.91
CA PRO A 89 0.13 -6.86 10.93
C PRO A 89 1.06 -5.65 10.85
N GLY A 90 2.19 -5.67 11.55
CA GLY A 90 3.15 -4.55 11.54
C GLY A 90 3.76 -4.28 10.16
N VAL A 91 4.12 -5.33 9.40
CA VAL A 91 4.70 -5.16 8.05
C VAL A 91 3.62 -4.73 7.06
N ALA A 92 2.43 -5.35 7.11
CA ALA A 92 1.32 -5.01 6.22
C ALA A 92 0.81 -3.58 6.46
N GLN A 93 0.60 -3.19 7.72
CA GLN A 93 0.21 -1.83 8.12
C GLN A 93 1.28 -0.80 7.78
N GLY A 94 2.56 -1.12 8.05
CA GLY A 94 3.68 -0.28 7.63
C GLY A 94 3.70 -0.06 6.11
N ASN A 95 3.39 -1.11 5.34
CA ASN A 95 3.32 -1.01 3.88
C ASN A 95 2.17 -0.11 3.44
N ILE A 96 0.99 -0.22 4.05
CA ILE A 96 -0.13 0.69 3.77
C ILE A 96 0.29 2.15 3.98
N VAL A 97 0.92 2.47 5.11
CA VAL A 97 1.43 3.83 5.40
C VAL A 97 2.45 4.28 4.36
N ASN A 98 3.38 3.41 3.98
CA ASN A 98 4.35 3.69 2.93
C ASN A 98 3.67 4.02 1.60
N GLN A 99 2.71 3.20 1.15
CA GLN A 99 2.04 3.42 -0.13
C GLN A 99 1.17 4.69 -0.13
N LEU A 100 0.60 5.07 1.01
CA LEU A 100 -0.07 6.37 1.15
C LEU A 100 0.91 7.54 0.98
N ALA A 101 2.10 7.44 1.55
CA ALA A 101 3.15 8.45 1.37
C ALA A 101 3.61 8.52 -0.09
N VAL A 102 3.80 7.36 -0.75
CA VAL A 102 4.12 7.29 -2.19
C VAL A 102 3.01 7.93 -3.02
N LEU A 103 1.73 7.63 -2.76
CA LEU A 103 0.60 8.29 -3.43
C LEU A 103 0.64 9.81 -3.27
N GLY A 104 0.91 10.31 -2.06
CA GLY A 104 1.06 11.75 -1.79
C GLY A 104 2.20 12.43 -2.57
N SER A 105 3.16 11.64 -3.09
CA SER A 105 4.21 12.16 -3.97
C SER A 105 3.71 12.48 -5.39
N TYR A 106 2.60 11.90 -5.84
CA TYR A 106 2.04 12.15 -7.17
C TYR A 106 1.45 13.58 -7.24
N PRO A 107 1.82 14.41 -8.23
CA PRO A 107 1.35 15.80 -8.31
C PRO A 107 -0.18 15.95 -8.29
N VAL A 108 -0.89 15.10 -9.04
CA VAL A 108 -2.36 15.11 -9.10
C VAL A 108 -3.01 14.75 -7.76
N VAL A 109 -2.45 13.77 -7.04
CA VAL A 109 -2.92 13.35 -5.73
C VAL A 109 -2.73 14.49 -4.74
N ARG A 110 -1.51 15.04 -4.66
CA ARG A 110 -1.17 16.14 -3.76
C ARG A 110 -2.06 17.36 -3.98
N GLN A 111 -2.19 17.82 -5.22
CA GLN A 111 -2.99 18.98 -5.57
C GLN A 111 -4.46 18.81 -5.16
N ARG A 112 -5.03 17.62 -5.34
CA ARG A 112 -6.43 17.35 -4.98
C ARG A 112 -6.62 17.20 -3.48
N ALA A 113 -5.68 16.57 -2.78
CA ALA A 113 -5.70 16.45 -1.33
C ALA A 113 -5.60 17.82 -0.64
N GLU A 114 -4.65 18.66 -1.06
CA GLU A 114 -4.48 20.03 -0.55
C GLU A 114 -5.72 20.91 -0.81
N ALA A 115 -6.43 20.67 -1.92
CA ALA A 115 -7.68 21.35 -2.25
C ALA A 115 -8.92 20.78 -1.52
N GLY A 116 -8.76 19.76 -0.67
CA GLY A 116 -9.88 19.09 0.01
C GLY A 116 -10.80 18.29 -0.93
N ARG A 117 -10.33 17.96 -2.13
CA ARG A 117 -11.08 17.24 -3.17
C ARG A 117 -10.75 15.75 -3.26
N LEU A 118 -9.77 15.28 -2.49
CA LEU A 118 -9.35 13.88 -2.43
C LEU A 118 -9.03 13.52 -0.99
N ARG A 119 -9.54 12.38 -0.52
CA ARG A 119 -9.19 11.73 0.75
C ARG A 119 -8.42 10.45 0.45
N LEU A 120 -7.40 10.19 1.26
CA LEU A 120 -6.60 8.97 1.20
C LEU A 120 -6.87 8.14 2.45
N HIS A 121 -7.14 6.86 2.28
CA HIS A 121 -7.51 5.94 3.34
C HIS A 121 -6.54 4.76 3.37
N GLY A 122 -6.05 4.41 4.56
CA GLY A 122 -5.23 3.21 4.76
C GLY A 122 -6.06 2.13 5.44
N TRP A 123 -6.34 1.04 4.75
CA TRP A 123 -7.14 -0.07 5.29
C TRP A 123 -6.30 -1.33 5.45
N TYR A 124 -6.40 -1.97 6.60
CA TYR A 124 -5.87 -3.30 6.87
C TYR A 124 -7.02 -4.28 7.06
N TYR A 125 -7.16 -5.21 6.12
CA TYR A 125 -8.18 -6.25 6.16
C TYR A 125 -7.69 -7.52 6.85
N GLU A 126 -8.32 -7.90 7.95
CA GLU A 126 -8.03 -9.14 8.65
C GLU A 126 -8.89 -10.28 8.08
N VAL A 127 -8.27 -11.09 7.21
CA VAL A 127 -8.96 -12.10 6.38
C VAL A 127 -9.76 -13.13 7.21
N HIS A 128 -9.24 -13.53 8.38
CA HIS A 128 -9.86 -14.58 9.20
C HIS A 128 -11.10 -14.12 9.96
N THR A 129 -11.18 -12.84 10.32
CA THR A 129 -12.29 -12.27 11.08
C THR A 129 -13.24 -11.48 10.19
N GLY A 130 -12.79 -11.06 9.00
CA GLY A 130 -13.51 -10.16 8.12
C GLY A 130 -13.46 -8.71 8.59
N GLN A 131 -12.70 -8.38 9.65
CA GLN A 131 -12.59 -7.02 10.15
C GLN A 131 -11.73 -6.15 9.23
N VAL A 132 -12.13 -4.90 9.09
CA VAL A 132 -11.31 -3.86 8.45
C VAL A 132 -10.85 -2.92 9.53
N HIS A 133 -9.56 -2.63 9.56
CA HIS A 133 -8.97 -1.60 10.40
C HIS A 133 -8.58 -0.42 9.52
N GLU A 134 -8.98 0.79 9.89
CA GLU A 134 -8.60 2.01 9.19
C GLU A 134 -7.50 2.75 9.95
N LEU A 135 -6.54 3.29 9.21
CA LEU A 135 -5.52 4.20 9.71
C LEU A 135 -6.17 5.53 10.07
N GLU A 136 -6.10 5.90 11.35
CA GLU A 136 -6.57 7.19 11.84
C GLU A 136 -5.43 8.23 11.88
N ASP A 137 -5.81 9.50 12.07
CA ASP A 137 -4.90 10.65 12.05
C ASP A 137 -3.75 10.57 13.09
N ASP A 138 -3.94 9.80 14.17
CA ASP A 138 -2.90 9.56 15.18
C ASP A 138 -1.91 8.45 14.80
N GLY A 139 -2.01 7.94 13.57
CA GLY A 139 -1.12 6.93 13.01
C GLY A 139 -1.44 5.50 13.45
N ARG A 140 -2.61 5.26 14.08
CA ARG A 140 -3.00 3.93 14.56
C ARG A 140 -4.12 3.34 13.73
N PHE A 141 -4.04 2.03 13.51
CA PHE A 141 -5.12 1.26 12.90
C PHE A 141 -6.16 0.89 13.96
N ARG A 142 -7.42 1.27 13.73
CA ARG A 142 -8.57 0.90 14.58
C ARG A 142 -9.66 0.25 13.75
N VAL A 143 -10.47 -0.60 14.38
CA VAL A 143 -11.59 -1.27 13.69
C VAL A 143 -12.49 -0.20 13.08
N HIS A 144 -12.65 -0.25 11.77
CA HIS A 144 -13.49 0.67 11.01
C HIS A 144 -14.96 0.39 11.36
N ALA A 145 -15.60 1.35 12.03
CA ALA A 145 -17.04 1.36 12.19
C ALA A 145 -17.63 1.99 10.93
N GLY A 146 -18.21 1.16 10.06
CA GLY A 146 -18.80 1.60 8.79
C GLY A 146 -20.02 2.51 8.94
#